data_AF-A0A0B4IAB3-F1
#
_entry.id   AF-A0A0B4IAB3-F1
#
_cell.length_a   1.000
_cell.length_b   1.000
_cell.length_c   1.000
_cell.angle_alpha   90.00
_cell.angle_beta   90.00
_cell.angle_gamma   90.00
#
_symmetry.space_group_name_H-M   'P 1'
#
loop_
_entity.id
_entity.type
_entity.pdbx_description
1 polymer ?
#
loop_
_entity_poly.entity_id
_entity_poly.type
_entity_poly.pdbx_seq_one_letter_code
_entity_poly.pdbx_strand_id
1 'polypeptide(L)'
;MRLPSLGPEPNYTALGNSDSESQSTKVSTHTSFVANLRARLRPFFLCFSAIVSLGFVVWVVLAPIEERPAKQAVCTSPPIRREWRALTLTEKHDFIRAVQCISKTPSARDGNLTIYDDIAVLHGGIGSWCHRSACFLPWHRNILAVIEAILKDRCHYRGSMPYWDWSLDWMNLANSSIWDHATGFGGDGDKDGPETVGEGRCVTDGPFTELRPVIYNHTRKVHCLSRGFRDGDIKGRLSGEKFSPENVGSILRLGNYTDFLQRVERDLHNTLHTSINGDFKAMTAANDPLFFLHHANLDRLWWRWQRENPSVRLFEYSGRHMYNSTGPASDGDVLMYGGFTNDLPVREVMSTEGRQLCYTY
;
A
#
# COMPACT_ATOMS: atom_id res chain seq x y z
N MET A 1 13.47 -8.31 -17.49
CA MET A 1 12.87 -6.97 -17.73
C MET A 1 13.63 -5.99 -16.85
N ARG A 2 14.29 -4.95 -17.39
CA ARG A 2 15.11 -4.02 -16.59
C ARG A 2 14.18 -3.06 -15.83
N LEU A 3 14.33 -2.99 -14.51
CA LEU A 3 13.67 -2.01 -13.65
C LEU A 3 14.12 -0.59 -14.06
N PRO A 4 13.22 0.41 -14.13
CA PRO A 4 13.61 1.79 -14.37
C PRO A 4 14.33 2.38 -13.15
N SER A 5 15.34 3.23 -13.38
CA SER A 5 16.04 3.95 -12.31
C SER A 5 15.08 4.89 -11.59
N LEU A 6 14.88 4.65 -10.30
CA LEU A 6 14.11 5.52 -9.41
C LEU A 6 15.00 6.72 -9.00
N GLY A 7 14.40 7.92 -8.99
CA GLY A 7 15.07 9.19 -8.71
C GLY A 7 15.58 9.33 -7.26
N PRO A 8 16.26 10.45 -6.94
CA PRO A 8 16.95 10.63 -5.67
C PRO A 8 16.00 10.76 -4.46
N GLU A 9 16.50 10.29 -3.31
CA GLU A 9 15.82 10.15 -2.02
C GLU A 9 15.20 11.45 -1.45
N PRO A 10 14.09 11.37 -0.70
CA PRO A 10 13.73 12.38 0.29
C PRO A 10 14.44 12.08 1.62
N ASN A 11 15.47 12.87 1.95
CA ASN A 11 16.10 12.87 3.28
C ASN A 11 15.07 13.08 4.40
N TYR A 12 15.21 12.32 5.48
CA TYR A 12 14.55 12.56 6.77
C TYR A 12 15.55 13.25 7.70
N THR A 13 15.82 14.53 7.46
CA THR A 13 16.60 15.38 8.36
C THR A 13 15.87 16.71 8.56
N ALA A 14 15.91 17.19 9.81
CA ALA A 14 15.24 18.38 10.31
C ALA A 14 15.58 19.65 9.51
N LEU A 15 14.60 20.56 9.46
CA LEU A 15 14.66 21.86 8.78
C LEU A 15 15.73 22.78 9.39
N GLY A 16 16.57 23.35 8.53
CA GLY A 16 17.47 24.48 8.79
C GLY A 16 17.45 25.44 7.60
N ASN A 17 17.52 26.75 7.91
CA ASN A 17 17.16 27.91 7.07
C ASN A 17 18.05 28.17 5.83
N SER A 18 17.37 28.70 4.79
CA SER A 18 17.71 29.78 3.83
C SER A 18 19.12 29.88 3.21
N ASP A 19 19.22 29.77 1.88
CA ASP A 19 19.30 30.89 0.90
C ASP A 19 19.98 30.49 -0.42
N SER A 20 19.45 31.05 -1.53
CA SER A 20 20.00 31.21 -2.90
C SER A 20 20.51 29.95 -3.65
N GLU A 21 20.57 29.84 -4.98
CA GLU A 21 20.50 30.78 -6.10
C GLU A 21 20.18 29.95 -7.38
N SER A 22 19.44 30.54 -8.32
CA SER A 22 19.09 29.94 -9.61
C SER A 22 20.28 29.91 -10.56
N GLN A 23 20.46 28.84 -11.35
CA GLN A 23 21.12 28.96 -12.66
C GLN A 23 20.55 27.98 -13.69
N SER A 24 20.07 28.57 -14.79
CA SER A 24 19.55 27.92 -15.99
C SER A 24 20.70 27.56 -16.92
N THR A 25 20.66 26.39 -17.55
CA THR A 25 21.36 26.15 -18.82
C THR A 25 20.49 25.34 -19.79
N LYS A 26 20.25 25.96 -20.96
CA LYS A 26 19.71 25.38 -22.19
C LYS A 26 20.81 24.57 -22.93
N VAL A 27 20.39 23.94 -24.04
CA VAL A 27 21.14 23.42 -25.22
C VAL A 27 21.06 21.89 -25.26
N SER A 28 20.75 21.19 -26.36
CA SER A 28 20.33 21.51 -27.73
C SER A 28 19.71 20.26 -28.36
N THR A 29 18.75 20.48 -29.26
CA THR A 29 18.16 19.54 -30.21
C THR A 29 19.17 19.01 -31.23
N HIS A 30 19.02 17.73 -31.63
CA HIS A 30 19.51 17.20 -32.90
C HIS A 30 18.40 16.39 -33.60
N THR A 31 17.89 16.97 -34.69
CA THR A 31 17.34 16.29 -35.87
C THR A 31 18.50 15.57 -36.58
N SER A 32 18.40 14.46 -37.33
CA SER A 32 17.45 14.01 -38.36
C SER A 32 17.93 12.62 -38.85
N PHE A 33 17.03 11.73 -39.34
CA PHE A 33 17.19 11.01 -40.63
C PHE A 33 15.97 10.11 -41.00
N VAL A 34 15.08 10.68 -41.81
CA VAL A 34 14.55 10.21 -43.12
C VAL A 34 14.48 8.69 -43.45
N ALA A 35 13.23 8.21 -43.64
CA ALA A 35 12.63 7.60 -44.86
C ALA A 35 12.15 6.13 -44.88
N ASN A 36 10.85 6.04 -45.25
CA ASN A 36 10.17 5.16 -46.22
C ASN A 36 10.24 3.63 -46.12
N LEU A 37 9.06 3.01 -46.02
CA LEU A 37 8.51 2.23 -47.13
C LEU A 37 6.99 2.03 -47.02
N ARG A 38 6.29 2.26 -48.15
CA ARG A 38 4.85 2.04 -48.35
C ARG A 38 4.56 0.66 -48.95
N ALA A 39 3.39 0.15 -48.58
CA ALA A 39 2.40 -0.60 -49.38
C ALA A 39 2.65 -2.07 -49.75
N ARG A 40 1.61 -2.90 -49.56
CA ARG A 40 0.92 -3.65 -50.64
C ARG A 40 -0.38 -4.30 -50.14
N LEU A 41 -1.52 -3.76 -50.61
CA LEU A 41 -2.82 -4.44 -50.67
C LEU A 41 -2.94 -5.10 -52.06
N ARG A 42 -3.53 -6.29 -52.13
CA ARG A 42 -3.97 -6.94 -53.39
C ARG A 42 -5.41 -7.45 -53.20
N PRO A 43 -6.33 -7.15 -54.13
CA PRO A 43 -7.62 -7.83 -54.22
C PRO A 43 -7.54 -8.98 -55.24
N PHE A 44 -8.27 -10.07 -54.99
CA PHE A 44 -8.56 -11.09 -55.99
C PHE A 44 -10.08 -11.14 -56.18
N PHE A 45 -10.53 -10.80 -57.38
CA PHE A 45 -11.85 -11.12 -57.92
C PHE A 45 -11.73 -12.41 -58.73
N LEU A 46 -12.60 -13.39 -58.51
CA LEU A 46 -12.97 -14.40 -59.50
C LEU A 46 -14.43 -14.87 -59.28
N CYS A 47 -15.11 -15.10 -60.40
CA CYS A 47 -16.56 -15.20 -60.58
C CYS A 47 -17.20 -16.54 -60.20
N PHE A 48 -18.47 -16.42 -59.83
CA PHE A 48 -19.64 -17.32 -59.98
C PHE A 48 -19.46 -18.72 -60.60
N SER A 49 -19.97 -19.72 -59.87
CA SER A 49 -20.86 -20.73 -60.45
C SER A 49 -21.94 -21.10 -59.43
N ALA A 50 -23.19 -21.14 -59.89
CA ALA A 50 -24.39 -21.32 -59.10
C ALA A 50 -24.73 -22.81 -58.97
N ILE A 51 -25.02 -23.26 -57.76
CA ILE A 51 -25.81 -24.47 -57.50
C ILE A 51 -26.87 -24.11 -56.47
N VAL A 52 -28.10 -23.99 -56.94
CA VAL A 52 -29.29 -23.79 -56.12
C VAL A 52 -29.60 -25.10 -55.42
N SER A 53 -29.37 -25.16 -54.11
CA SER A 53 -29.89 -26.21 -53.24
C SER A 53 -30.84 -25.55 -52.25
N LEU A 54 -32.13 -25.88 -52.31
CA LEU A 54 -33.13 -25.43 -51.35
C LEU A 54 -32.79 -26.00 -49.96
N GLY A 55 -32.08 -25.21 -49.15
CA GLY A 55 -31.98 -25.40 -47.71
C GLY A 55 -32.72 -24.26 -47.02
N PHE A 56 -33.77 -24.57 -46.28
CA PHE A 56 -34.45 -23.64 -45.38
C PHE A 56 -33.47 -23.30 -44.24
N VAL A 57 -32.61 -22.29 -44.44
CA VAL A 57 -31.78 -21.75 -43.36
C VAL A 57 -32.67 -20.81 -42.55
N VAL A 58 -33.16 -21.31 -41.42
CA VAL A 58 -33.73 -20.46 -40.38
C VAL A 58 -32.61 -19.57 -39.88
N TRP A 59 -32.60 -18.32 -40.32
CA TRP A 59 -31.79 -17.27 -39.71
C TRP A 59 -32.35 -17.00 -38.32
N VAL A 60 -31.88 -17.74 -37.33
CA VAL A 60 -31.96 -17.28 -35.95
C VAL A 60 -31.03 -16.08 -35.88
N VAL A 61 -31.61 -14.88 -35.97
CA VAL A 61 -30.90 -13.65 -35.59
C VAL A 61 -30.60 -13.80 -34.11
N LEU A 62 -29.43 -14.34 -33.79
CA LEU A 62 -28.84 -14.17 -32.48
C LEU A 62 -28.51 -12.68 -32.39
N ALA A 63 -29.46 -11.91 -31.85
CA ALA A 63 -29.14 -10.59 -31.36
C ALA A 63 -27.91 -10.75 -30.44
N PRO A 64 -26.87 -9.91 -30.58
CA PRO A 64 -25.79 -9.94 -29.62
C PRO A 64 -26.44 -9.75 -28.27
N ILE A 65 -26.24 -10.71 -27.37
CA ILE A 65 -26.54 -10.51 -25.95
C ILE A 65 -25.59 -9.39 -25.55
N GLU A 66 -26.07 -8.16 -25.61
CA GLU A 66 -25.51 -7.05 -24.87
C GLU A 66 -25.61 -7.52 -23.41
N GLU A 67 -24.51 -8.07 -22.88
CA GLU A 67 -24.35 -8.21 -21.45
C GLU A 67 -24.50 -6.80 -20.90
N ARG A 68 -25.70 -6.48 -20.41
CA ARG A 68 -25.90 -5.31 -19.58
C ARG A 68 -24.85 -5.44 -18.48
N PRO A 69 -23.94 -4.47 -18.31
CA PRO A 69 -22.98 -4.55 -17.22
C PRO A 69 -23.80 -4.78 -15.96
N ALA A 70 -23.55 -5.91 -15.29
CA ALA A 70 -24.23 -6.22 -14.05
C ALA A 70 -24.14 -4.97 -13.17
N LYS A 71 -25.29 -4.42 -12.75
CA LYS A 71 -25.31 -3.29 -11.82
C LYS A 71 -24.39 -3.67 -10.66
N GLN A 72 -23.23 -3.02 -10.61
CA GLN A 72 -22.16 -3.36 -9.69
C GLN A 72 -22.73 -3.32 -8.27
N ALA A 73 -22.62 -4.43 -7.54
CA ALA A 73 -23.27 -4.58 -6.26
C ALA A 73 -22.77 -3.51 -5.29
N VAL A 74 -23.68 -2.68 -4.80
CA VAL A 74 -23.41 -1.75 -3.69
C VAL A 74 -23.00 -2.58 -2.47
N CYS A 75 -22.03 -2.11 -1.69
CA CYS A 75 -21.65 -2.77 -0.44
C CYS A 75 -22.84 -2.83 0.53
N THR A 76 -23.47 -4.00 0.69
CA THR A 76 -24.68 -4.17 1.54
C THR A 76 -24.38 -4.74 2.92
N SER A 77 -23.25 -5.43 3.09
CA SER A 77 -22.88 -6.09 4.35
C SER A 77 -21.36 -6.04 4.51
N PRO A 78 -20.80 -4.85 4.81
CA PRO A 78 -19.36 -4.68 4.93
C PRO A 78 -18.80 -5.55 6.07
N PRO A 79 -17.78 -6.38 5.83
CA PRO A 79 -17.04 -7.03 6.90
C PRO A 79 -16.36 -5.98 7.80
N ILE A 80 -16.28 -6.29 9.09
CA ILE A 80 -15.70 -5.40 10.10
C ILE A 80 -14.20 -5.70 10.24
N ARG A 81 -13.35 -4.69 10.10
CA ARG A 81 -11.93 -4.73 10.47
C ARG A 81 -11.81 -4.45 11.96
N ARG A 82 -11.31 -5.42 12.73
CA ARG A 82 -11.30 -5.38 14.20
C ARG A 82 -9.91 -5.13 14.76
N GLU A 83 -9.86 -4.55 15.96
CA GLU A 83 -8.62 -4.37 16.71
C GLU A 83 -8.00 -5.74 17.05
N TRP A 84 -6.66 -5.85 16.98
CA TRP A 84 -5.94 -7.11 17.17
C TRP A 84 -6.32 -7.88 18.46
N ARG A 85 -6.49 -7.18 19.58
CA ARG A 85 -6.87 -7.79 20.88
C ARG A 85 -8.33 -8.23 20.93
N ALA A 86 -9.17 -7.73 20.03
CA ALA A 86 -10.56 -8.18 19.92
C ALA A 86 -10.70 -9.50 19.15
N LEU A 87 -9.65 -9.92 18.43
CA LEU A 87 -9.63 -11.21 17.75
C LEU A 87 -9.42 -12.37 18.72
N THR A 88 -10.10 -13.48 18.44
CA THR A 88 -9.84 -14.77 19.07
C THR A 88 -8.45 -15.31 18.71
N LEU A 89 -7.95 -16.25 19.51
CA LEU A 89 -6.67 -16.91 19.22
C LEU A 89 -6.64 -17.55 17.82
N THR A 90 -7.74 -18.18 17.40
CA THR A 90 -7.86 -18.78 16.07
C THR A 90 -7.79 -17.72 14.98
N GLU A 91 -8.52 -16.61 15.11
CA GLU A 91 -8.49 -15.51 14.13
C GLU A 91 -7.09 -14.90 14.01
N LYS A 92 -6.37 -14.72 15.13
CA LYS A 92 -4.97 -14.25 15.13
C LYS A 92 -4.05 -15.21 14.36
N HIS A 93 -4.12 -16.50 14.68
CA HIS A 93 -3.32 -17.52 13.99
C HIS A 93 -3.68 -17.65 12.50
N ASP A 94 -4.95 -17.52 12.13
CA ASP A 94 -5.39 -17.56 10.74
C ASP A 94 -4.80 -16.39 9.93
N PHE A 95 -4.79 -15.18 10.49
CA PHE A 95 -4.15 -14.02 9.85
C PHE A 95 -2.64 -14.22 9.70
N ILE A 96 -1.95 -14.60 10.79
CA ILE A 96 -0.49 -14.86 10.79
C ILE A 96 -0.13 -15.91 9.73
N ARG A 97 -0.88 -17.03 9.68
CA ARG A 97 -0.66 -18.11 8.71
C ARG A 97 -0.85 -17.63 7.28
N ALA A 98 -1.85 -16.79 7.02
CA ALA A 98 -2.08 -16.24 5.68
C ALA A 98 -0.92 -15.34 5.24
N VAL A 99 -0.37 -14.52 6.14
CA VAL A 99 0.81 -13.68 5.84
C VAL A 99 2.05 -14.55 5.59
N GLN A 100 2.29 -15.57 6.43
CA GLN A 100 3.38 -16.55 6.19
C GLN A 100 3.21 -17.34 4.89
N CYS A 101 1.98 -17.54 4.43
CA CYS A 101 1.69 -18.21 3.18
C CYS A 101 2.07 -17.34 1.97
N ILE A 102 1.69 -16.06 1.95
CA ILE A 102 2.09 -15.17 0.85
C ILE A 102 3.60 -14.90 0.82
N SER A 103 4.30 -14.99 1.96
CA SER A 103 5.76 -14.90 2.02
C SER A 103 6.50 -16.14 1.54
N LYS A 104 5.78 -17.20 1.18
CA LYS A 104 6.30 -18.43 0.55
C LYS A 104 5.71 -18.67 -0.83
N THR A 105 4.73 -17.86 -1.24
CA THR A 105 4.03 -18.03 -2.51
C THR A 105 4.79 -17.27 -3.60
N PRO A 106 5.22 -17.93 -4.69
CA PRO A 106 5.95 -17.29 -5.77
C PRO A 106 5.17 -16.10 -6.37
N SER A 107 5.90 -15.02 -6.66
CA SER A 107 5.37 -13.88 -7.39
C SER A 107 5.06 -14.27 -8.84
N ALA A 108 3.93 -13.79 -9.35
CA ALA A 108 3.60 -13.89 -10.77
C ALA A 108 4.35 -12.85 -11.63
N ARG A 109 4.98 -11.86 -10.99
CA ARG A 109 5.64 -10.71 -11.63
C ARG A 109 7.14 -10.94 -11.78
N ASP A 110 7.77 -11.57 -10.79
CA ASP A 110 9.17 -11.99 -10.82
C ASP A 110 9.32 -13.37 -10.16
N GLY A 111 9.71 -14.38 -10.94
CA GLY A 111 9.85 -15.76 -10.45
C GLY A 111 10.93 -15.95 -9.37
N ASN A 112 11.76 -14.95 -9.09
CA ASN A 112 12.73 -14.98 -7.99
C ASN A 112 12.22 -14.36 -6.68
N LEU A 113 10.99 -13.83 -6.68
CA LEU A 113 10.35 -13.14 -5.56
C LEU A 113 9.11 -13.89 -5.10
N THR A 114 8.61 -13.50 -3.94
CA THR A 114 7.29 -13.93 -3.42
C THR A 114 6.26 -12.83 -3.59
N ILE A 115 4.98 -13.18 -3.43
CA ILE A 115 3.89 -12.18 -3.38
C ILE A 115 4.16 -11.14 -2.28
N TYR A 116 4.74 -11.57 -1.16
CA TYR A 116 5.08 -10.66 -0.06
C TYR A 116 6.18 -9.65 -0.47
N ASP A 117 7.22 -10.11 -1.16
CA ASP A 117 8.29 -9.23 -1.65
C ASP A 117 7.75 -8.20 -2.66
N ASP A 118 6.78 -8.57 -3.50
CA ASP A 118 6.14 -7.63 -4.43
C ASP A 118 5.49 -6.45 -3.71
N ILE A 119 4.94 -6.66 -2.51
CA ILE A 119 4.32 -5.58 -1.71
C ILE A 119 5.40 -4.60 -1.24
N ALA A 120 6.53 -5.10 -0.73
CA ALA A 120 7.65 -4.26 -0.30
C ALA A 120 8.27 -3.49 -1.48
N VAL A 121 8.44 -4.14 -2.64
CA VAL A 121 8.93 -3.50 -3.87
C VAL A 121 7.95 -2.43 -4.36
N LEU A 122 6.64 -2.71 -4.34
CA LEU A 122 5.62 -1.75 -4.73
C LEU A 122 5.64 -0.51 -3.83
N HIS A 123 5.71 -0.71 -2.52
CA HIS A 123 5.73 0.38 -1.53
C HIS A 123 7.01 1.22 -1.66
N GLY A 124 8.19 0.58 -1.74
CA GLY A 124 9.47 1.26 -1.91
C GLY A 124 9.65 1.95 -3.27
N GLY A 125 8.91 1.50 -4.29
CA GLY A 125 8.91 2.10 -5.62
C GLY A 125 7.78 3.12 -5.79
N ILE A 126 6.60 2.66 -6.19
CA ILE A 126 5.48 3.54 -6.55
C ILE A 126 4.83 4.17 -5.31
N GLY A 127 4.70 3.42 -4.22
CA GLY A 127 4.12 3.93 -2.97
C GLY A 127 4.92 5.10 -2.37
N SER A 128 6.23 5.15 -2.63
CA SER A 128 7.10 6.22 -2.15
C SER A 128 6.64 7.61 -2.60
N TRP A 129 6.08 7.72 -3.81
CA TRP A 129 5.59 8.98 -4.35
C TRP A 129 4.29 9.46 -3.70
N CYS A 130 3.58 8.59 -2.98
CA CYS A 130 2.39 8.96 -2.24
C CYS A 130 2.67 9.46 -0.82
N HIS A 131 3.89 9.38 -0.33
CA HIS A 131 4.27 9.97 0.94
C HIS A 131 4.43 11.49 0.83
N ARG A 132 4.13 12.20 1.93
CA ARG A 132 4.15 13.66 2.05
C ARG A 132 3.27 14.32 0.98
N SER A 133 2.19 13.65 0.60
CA SER A 133 1.30 14.04 -0.49
C SER A 133 -0.12 13.55 -0.27
N ALA A 134 -1.08 14.14 -0.97
CA ALA A 134 -2.51 13.89 -0.83
C ALA A 134 -2.84 12.40 -1.01
N CYS A 135 -2.16 11.68 -1.91
CA CYS A 135 -2.48 10.29 -2.18
C CYS A 135 -2.08 9.30 -1.07
N PHE A 136 -1.39 9.74 0.00
CA PHE A 136 -0.97 8.87 1.11
C PHE A 136 -2.12 8.00 1.64
N LEU A 137 -3.20 8.59 2.13
CA LEU A 137 -4.32 7.84 2.72
C LEU A 137 -5.06 6.96 1.69
N PRO A 138 -5.53 7.46 0.53
CA PRO A 138 -6.27 6.63 -0.43
C PRO A 138 -5.40 5.53 -1.07
N TRP A 139 -4.11 5.77 -1.32
CA TRP A 139 -3.22 4.76 -1.86
C TRP A 139 -3.05 3.58 -0.89
N HIS A 140 -2.77 3.88 0.39
CA HIS A 140 -2.61 2.85 1.42
C HIS A 140 -3.94 2.16 1.76
N ARG A 141 -5.06 2.88 1.75
CA ARG A 141 -6.40 2.28 1.90
C ARG A 141 -6.64 1.17 0.88
N ASN A 142 -6.41 1.46 -0.40
CA ASN A 142 -6.63 0.49 -1.46
C ASN A 142 -5.64 -0.67 -1.38
N ILE A 143 -4.35 -0.41 -1.07
CA ILE A 143 -3.38 -1.50 -1.01
C ILE A 143 -3.71 -2.49 0.11
N LEU A 144 -4.23 -2.04 1.25
CA LEU A 144 -4.71 -2.94 2.30
C LEU A 144 -5.87 -3.82 1.83
N ALA A 145 -6.81 -3.27 1.06
CA ALA A 145 -7.93 -4.04 0.50
C ALA A 145 -7.45 -5.07 -0.54
N VAL A 146 -6.47 -4.71 -1.36
CA VAL A 146 -5.84 -5.61 -2.33
C VAL A 146 -5.08 -6.72 -1.61
N ILE A 147 -4.29 -6.41 -0.59
CA ILE A 147 -3.57 -7.40 0.23
C ILE A 147 -4.57 -8.34 0.91
N GLU A 148 -5.64 -7.80 1.50
CA GLU A 148 -6.71 -8.60 2.09
C GLU A 148 -7.34 -9.56 1.07
N ALA A 149 -7.62 -9.10 -0.15
CA ALA A 149 -8.12 -9.96 -1.23
C ALA A 149 -7.12 -11.05 -1.61
N ILE A 150 -5.82 -10.74 -1.68
CA ILE A 150 -4.75 -11.71 -1.94
C ILE A 150 -4.69 -12.77 -0.82
N LEU A 151 -4.76 -12.37 0.45
CA LEU A 151 -4.76 -13.30 1.58
C LEU A 151 -5.95 -14.27 1.49
N LYS A 152 -7.12 -13.76 1.10
CA LYS A 152 -8.36 -14.55 0.92
C LYS A 152 -8.23 -15.53 -0.25
N ASP A 153 -7.79 -15.04 -1.41
CA ASP A 153 -7.70 -15.82 -2.64
C ASP A 153 -6.57 -16.86 -2.61
N ARG A 154 -5.36 -16.44 -2.23
CA ARG A 154 -4.14 -17.25 -2.36
C ARG A 154 -3.84 -18.10 -1.14
N CYS A 155 -4.33 -17.69 0.03
CA CYS A 155 -4.00 -18.32 1.30
C CYS A 155 -5.23 -18.66 2.15
N HIS A 156 -6.43 -18.63 1.54
CA HIS A 156 -7.71 -19.03 2.15
C HIS A 156 -8.02 -18.31 3.47
N TYR A 157 -7.51 -17.09 3.65
CA TYR A 157 -7.90 -16.26 4.78
C TYR A 157 -9.42 -15.99 4.72
N ARG A 158 -10.10 -16.04 5.86
CA ARG A 158 -11.57 -15.80 5.93
C ARG A 158 -11.96 -14.60 6.78
N GLY A 159 -11.02 -14.05 7.54
CA GLY A 159 -11.25 -12.87 8.36
C GLY A 159 -11.18 -11.56 7.57
N SER A 160 -11.16 -10.46 8.31
CA SER A 160 -10.92 -9.11 7.79
C SER A 160 -9.51 -8.66 8.13
N MET A 161 -8.96 -7.67 7.42
CA MET A 161 -7.68 -7.05 7.81
C MET A 161 -7.77 -6.47 9.24
N PRO A 162 -6.98 -6.95 10.21
CA PRO A 162 -6.97 -6.38 11.55
C PRO A 162 -6.20 -5.07 11.61
N TYR A 163 -6.40 -4.30 12.68
CA TYR A 163 -5.62 -3.10 12.97
C TYR A 163 -5.01 -3.14 14.37
N TRP A 164 -3.89 -2.43 14.55
CA TRP A 164 -3.25 -2.26 15.86
C TRP A 164 -3.54 -0.87 16.42
N ASP A 165 -4.30 -0.78 17.52
CA ASP A 165 -4.59 0.50 18.17
C ASP A 165 -3.49 0.89 19.18
N TRP A 166 -2.49 1.64 18.71
CA TRP A 166 -1.38 2.12 19.55
C TRP A 166 -1.83 2.98 20.72
N SER A 167 -2.97 3.67 20.61
CA SER A 167 -3.39 4.57 21.68
C SER A 167 -3.78 3.83 22.95
N LEU A 168 -3.93 2.51 22.88
CA LEU A 168 -4.15 1.66 24.05
C LEU A 168 -2.83 1.24 24.71
N ASP A 169 -1.70 1.32 24.00
CA ASP A 169 -0.37 0.91 24.47
C ASP A 169 0.59 2.10 24.63
N TRP A 170 0.12 3.34 24.45
CA TRP A 170 0.95 4.54 24.26
C TRP A 170 1.97 4.81 25.38
N MET A 171 1.68 4.38 26.61
CA MET A 171 2.61 4.54 27.75
C MET A 171 3.80 3.58 27.69
N ASN A 172 3.64 2.42 27.04
CA ASN A 172 4.67 1.40 26.88
C ASN A 172 4.38 0.52 25.64
N LEU A 173 4.63 1.05 24.44
CA LEU A 173 4.37 0.32 23.19
C LEU A 173 5.17 -0.97 23.07
N ALA A 174 6.38 -1.01 23.62
CA ALA A 174 7.25 -2.19 23.57
C ALA A 174 6.66 -3.39 24.35
N ASN A 175 5.72 -3.13 25.28
CA ASN A 175 5.01 -4.17 26.04
C ASN A 175 3.62 -4.50 25.45
N SER A 176 3.28 -3.97 24.27
CA SER A 176 2.02 -4.31 23.61
C SER A 176 1.93 -5.80 23.31
N SER A 177 0.74 -6.38 23.47
CA SER A 177 0.45 -7.78 23.09
C SER A 177 0.65 -8.06 21.59
N ILE A 178 0.82 -7.01 20.77
CA ILE A 178 1.17 -7.15 19.36
C ILE A 178 2.52 -7.86 19.17
N TRP A 179 3.42 -7.75 20.14
CA TRP A 179 4.76 -8.34 20.12
C TRP A 179 4.82 -9.76 20.69
N ASP A 180 3.68 -10.32 21.13
CA ASP A 180 3.65 -11.67 21.67
C ASP A 180 4.20 -12.70 20.66
N HIS A 181 5.02 -13.63 21.15
CA HIS A 181 5.73 -14.59 20.32
C HIS A 181 4.83 -15.69 19.74
N ALA A 182 3.68 -15.96 20.33
CA ALA A 182 2.76 -17.01 19.85
C ALA A 182 1.59 -16.42 19.06
N THR A 183 1.03 -15.33 19.58
CA THR A 183 -0.23 -14.71 19.13
C THR A 183 -0.04 -13.29 18.64
N GLY A 184 1.19 -12.88 18.36
CA GLY A 184 1.57 -11.57 17.84
C GLY A 184 2.60 -11.70 16.71
N PHE A 185 3.48 -10.72 16.59
CA PHE A 185 4.38 -10.53 15.45
C PHE A 185 5.86 -10.75 15.81
N GLY A 186 6.15 -11.30 16.99
CA GLY A 186 7.52 -11.36 17.57
C GLY A 186 7.99 -9.99 18.04
N GLY A 187 8.99 -9.94 18.91
CA GLY A 187 9.46 -8.72 19.55
C GLY A 187 10.57 -7.99 18.79
N ASP A 188 11.51 -7.44 19.57
CA ASP A 188 12.70 -6.74 19.10
C ASP A 188 13.73 -7.70 18.47
N GLY A 189 14.73 -7.13 17.79
CA GLY A 189 15.88 -7.89 17.30
C GLY A 189 16.80 -8.36 18.43
N ASP A 190 17.60 -9.39 18.15
CA ASP A 190 18.61 -9.93 19.06
C ASP A 190 19.54 -8.83 19.58
N LYS A 191 19.48 -8.49 20.87
CA LYS A 191 20.30 -7.42 21.46
C LYS A 191 21.81 -7.62 21.31
N ASP A 192 22.26 -8.87 21.22
CA ASP A 192 23.67 -9.24 21.13
C ASP A 192 24.10 -9.58 19.68
N GLY A 193 23.13 -9.61 18.75
CA GLY A 193 23.35 -9.93 17.36
C GLY A 193 24.00 -8.79 16.56
N PRO A 194 24.56 -9.11 15.37
CA PRO A 194 25.04 -8.08 14.45
C PRO A 194 23.85 -7.29 13.88
N GLU A 195 24.10 -6.01 13.57
CA GLU A 195 23.15 -5.22 12.79
C GLU A 195 22.99 -5.83 11.39
N THR A 196 21.74 -5.95 10.92
CA THR A 196 21.45 -6.51 9.61
C THR A 196 21.06 -5.42 8.61
N VAL A 197 20.09 -4.58 8.96
CA VAL A 197 19.67 -3.40 8.18
C VAL A 197 19.07 -2.35 9.11
N GLY A 198 19.19 -1.07 8.75
CA GLY A 198 18.42 0.01 9.37
C GLY A 198 18.57 0.14 10.88
N GLU A 199 19.77 -0.09 11.44
CA GLU A 199 20.02 -0.12 12.90
C GLU A 199 19.30 -1.24 13.66
N GLY A 200 18.68 -2.17 12.93
CA GLY A 200 17.98 -3.34 13.45
C GLY A 200 18.81 -4.62 13.36
N ARG A 201 18.38 -5.61 14.14
CA ARG A 201 18.98 -6.95 14.27
C ARG A 201 17.91 -8.00 14.02
N CYS A 202 18.32 -9.24 13.79
CA CYS A 202 17.36 -10.32 13.50
C CYS A 202 16.37 -10.49 14.64
N VAL A 203 15.07 -10.49 14.31
CA VAL A 203 14.01 -10.94 15.22
C VAL A 203 14.25 -12.42 15.56
N THR A 204 14.21 -12.76 16.86
CA THR A 204 14.59 -14.09 17.37
C THR A 204 13.42 -14.92 17.87
N ASP A 205 12.23 -14.34 17.99
CA ASP A 205 11.01 -15.01 18.40
C ASP A 205 9.83 -14.65 17.49
N GLY A 206 8.70 -15.31 17.70
CA GLY A 206 7.52 -15.03 16.90
C GLY A 206 7.38 -15.88 15.64
N PRO A 207 6.24 -15.74 14.95
CA PRO A 207 5.95 -16.51 13.74
C PRO A 207 6.78 -16.09 12.51
N PHE A 208 7.51 -14.97 12.58
CA PHE A 208 8.22 -14.40 11.42
C PHE A 208 9.75 -14.50 11.50
N THR A 209 10.30 -15.32 12.40
CA THR A 209 11.76 -15.56 12.51
C THR A 209 12.37 -16.14 11.25
N GLU A 210 11.60 -16.89 10.46
CA GLU A 210 12.01 -17.47 9.17
C GLU A 210 11.72 -16.56 7.97
N LEU A 211 11.14 -15.37 8.16
CA LEU A 211 10.93 -14.42 7.08
C LEU A 211 12.30 -13.94 6.56
N ARG A 212 12.45 -13.93 5.23
CA ARG A 212 13.69 -13.51 4.57
C ARG A 212 13.43 -12.40 3.56
N PRO A 213 13.26 -11.13 3.97
CA PRO A 213 13.14 -10.02 3.04
C PRO A 213 14.34 -9.97 2.08
N VAL A 214 14.08 -9.69 0.81
CA VAL A 214 15.09 -9.75 -0.26
C VAL A 214 15.58 -8.38 -0.73
N ILE A 215 14.98 -7.30 -0.21
CA ILE A 215 15.28 -5.92 -0.56
C ILE A 215 15.26 -5.04 0.71
N TYR A 216 16.15 -4.06 0.77
CA TYR A 216 16.11 -2.98 1.76
C TYR A 216 16.32 -1.66 1.04
N ASN A 217 15.32 -0.76 1.09
CA ASN A 217 15.23 0.41 0.20
C ASN A 217 15.44 0.02 -1.27
N HIS A 218 16.51 0.50 -1.91
CA HIS A 218 16.81 0.25 -3.32
C HIS A 218 17.86 -0.87 -3.52
N THR A 219 18.27 -1.53 -2.44
CA THR A 219 19.35 -2.54 -2.47
C THR A 219 18.77 -3.94 -2.32
N ARG A 220 19.06 -4.82 -3.29
CA ARG A 220 18.76 -6.25 -3.15
C ARG A 220 19.68 -6.85 -2.09
N LYS A 221 19.11 -7.25 -0.97
CA LYS A 221 19.83 -7.82 0.18
C LYS A 221 18.91 -8.82 0.84
N VAL A 222 19.27 -10.10 0.80
CA VAL A 222 18.57 -11.13 1.58
C VAL A 222 19.03 -11.03 3.02
N HIS A 223 18.09 -10.93 3.94
CA HIS A 223 18.35 -10.84 5.38
C HIS A 223 17.19 -11.45 6.18
N CYS A 224 17.35 -11.62 7.49
CA CYS A 224 16.24 -11.91 8.40
C CYS A 224 15.33 -10.69 8.54
N LEU A 225 14.10 -10.87 9.02
CA LEU A 225 13.29 -9.74 9.51
C LEU A 225 14.08 -9.00 10.60
N SER A 226 14.28 -7.70 10.39
CA SER A 226 15.13 -6.86 11.21
C SER A 226 14.30 -5.85 12.01
N ARG A 227 14.55 -5.76 13.33
CA ARG A 227 13.97 -4.74 14.23
C ARG A 227 15.02 -4.25 15.22
N GLY A 228 14.85 -3.03 15.73
CA GLY A 228 15.73 -2.41 16.72
C GLY A 228 14.98 -1.34 17.52
N PHE A 229 14.21 -1.75 18.52
CA PHE A 229 13.36 -0.86 19.29
C PHE A 229 14.18 0.27 19.93
N ARG A 230 13.75 1.51 19.67
CA ARG A 230 14.43 2.71 20.16
C ARG A 230 13.48 3.88 20.41
N ASP A 231 13.81 4.68 21.43
CA ASP A 231 13.21 6.00 21.68
C ASP A 231 14.36 6.99 21.93
N GLY A 232 14.74 7.76 20.91
CA GLY A 232 15.96 8.58 20.94
C GLY A 232 17.21 7.70 21.12
N ASP A 233 17.94 7.87 22.21
CA ASP A 233 19.12 7.04 22.54
C ASP A 233 18.78 5.79 23.37
N ILE A 234 17.53 5.64 23.81
CA ILE A 234 17.09 4.55 24.69
C ILE A 234 16.76 3.32 23.84
N LYS A 235 17.58 2.27 23.96
CA LYS A 235 17.35 0.96 23.31
C LYS A 235 16.26 0.15 24.03
N GLY A 236 15.54 -0.69 23.30
CA GLY A 236 14.49 -1.57 23.82
C GLY A 236 13.18 -0.85 24.20
N ARG A 237 13.05 0.43 23.86
CA ARG A 237 11.86 1.25 24.11
C ARG A 237 11.28 1.72 22.78
N LEU A 238 9.97 1.90 22.70
CA LEU A 238 9.31 2.49 21.54
C LEU A 238 8.69 3.84 21.92
N SER A 239 8.86 4.85 21.07
CA SER A 239 8.31 6.18 21.33
C SER A 239 6.78 6.16 21.27
N GLY A 240 6.14 6.62 22.36
CA GLY A 240 4.71 6.44 22.56
C GLY A 240 3.87 7.70 22.72
N GLU A 241 4.50 8.82 23.06
CA GLU A 241 3.78 10.07 23.39
C GLU A 241 2.88 10.57 22.27
N LYS A 242 3.29 10.38 21.00
CA LYS A 242 2.47 10.77 19.85
C LYS A 242 1.21 9.93 19.69
N PHE A 243 1.15 8.74 20.27
CA PHE A 243 -0.03 7.87 20.24
C PHE A 243 -0.99 8.13 21.40
N SER A 244 -0.73 9.11 22.27
CA SER A 244 -1.62 9.40 23.39
C SER A 244 -3.05 9.71 22.90
N PRO A 245 -4.09 9.30 23.66
CA PRO A 245 -5.48 9.61 23.33
C PRO A 245 -5.71 11.12 23.12
N GLU A 246 -5.01 11.98 23.86
CA GLU A 246 -5.07 13.43 23.72
C GLU A 246 -4.56 13.89 22.35
N ASN A 247 -3.40 13.39 21.91
CA ASN A 247 -2.86 13.75 20.59
C ASN A 247 -3.75 13.22 19.47
N VAL A 248 -4.15 11.93 19.52
CA VAL A 248 -5.05 11.33 18.53
C VAL A 248 -6.38 12.09 18.46
N GLY A 249 -6.97 12.45 19.60
CA GLY A 249 -8.19 13.26 19.68
C GLY A 249 -8.01 14.69 19.16
N SER A 250 -6.81 15.27 19.27
CA SER A 250 -6.50 16.57 18.65
C SER A 250 -6.44 16.48 17.12
N ILE A 251 -5.92 15.38 16.58
CA ILE A 251 -5.80 15.15 15.12
C ILE A 251 -7.18 14.93 14.51
N LEU A 252 -8.04 14.11 15.14
CA LEU A 252 -9.41 13.84 14.67
C LEU A 252 -10.31 15.09 14.62
N ARG A 253 -9.95 16.16 15.35
CA ARG A 253 -10.68 17.44 15.36
C ARG A 253 -10.23 18.42 14.28
N LEU A 254 -9.18 18.12 13.52
CA LEU A 254 -8.70 19.00 12.46
C LEU A 254 -9.77 19.22 11.39
N GLY A 255 -9.87 20.47 10.93
CA GLY A 255 -10.99 20.93 10.12
C GLY A 255 -10.94 20.53 8.65
N ASN A 256 -9.75 20.28 8.10
CA ASN A 256 -9.53 20.00 6.69
C ASN A 256 -8.59 18.81 6.47
N TYR A 257 -8.66 18.22 5.27
CA TYR A 257 -7.92 17.03 4.88
C TYR A 257 -6.39 17.23 4.92
N THR A 258 -5.89 18.37 4.44
CA THR A 258 -4.44 18.62 4.37
C THR A 258 -3.80 18.62 5.75
N ASP A 259 -4.38 19.34 6.72
CA ASP A 259 -3.86 19.41 8.09
C ASP A 259 -4.01 18.06 8.81
N PHE A 260 -5.15 17.38 8.61
CA PHE A 260 -5.38 16.04 9.14
C PHE A 260 -4.31 15.06 8.64
N LEU A 261 -4.14 14.98 7.32
CA LEU A 261 -3.16 14.12 6.66
C LEU A 261 -1.74 14.41 7.17
N GLN A 262 -1.33 15.68 7.19
CA GLN A 262 0.02 16.04 7.65
C GLN A 262 0.27 15.57 9.09
N ARG A 263 -0.71 15.71 9.98
CA ARG A 263 -0.58 15.26 11.38
C ARG A 263 -0.59 13.74 11.50
N VAL A 264 -1.43 13.04 10.73
CA VAL A 264 -1.44 11.56 10.68
C VAL A 264 -0.09 11.03 10.20
N GLU A 265 0.41 11.53 9.07
CA GLU A 265 1.66 11.04 8.48
C GLU A 265 2.88 11.41 9.36
N ARG A 266 2.95 12.66 9.83
CA ARG A 266 4.10 13.13 10.60
C ARG A 266 4.13 12.59 12.02
N ASP A 267 3.00 12.64 12.74
CA ASP A 267 3.00 12.34 14.17
C ASP A 267 2.70 10.86 14.45
N LEU A 268 1.89 10.18 13.64
CA LEU A 268 1.47 8.81 13.93
C LEU A 268 2.24 7.79 13.07
N HIS A 269 2.31 8.01 11.76
CA HIS A 269 3.01 7.11 10.85
C HIS A 269 4.53 7.12 11.07
N ASN A 270 5.16 8.30 10.94
CA ASN A 270 6.63 8.40 11.00
C ASN A 270 7.23 7.96 12.36
N THR A 271 6.47 8.07 13.45
CA THR A 271 6.96 7.68 14.79
C THR A 271 7.32 6.21 14.88
N LEU A 272 6.57 5.31 14.23
CA LEU A 272 6.94 3.88 14.25
C LEU A 272 8.16 3.56 13.39
N HIS A 273 8.34 4.22 12.24
CA HIS A 273 9.52 4.02 11.39
C HIS A 273 10.83 4.20 12.17
N THR A 274 10.93 5.26 12.96
CA THR A 274 12.14 5.55 13.76
C THR A 274 12.18 4.83 15.10
N SER A 275 11.04 4.31 15.58
CA SER A 275 11.00 3.58 16.84
C SER A 275 11.29 2.09 16.67
N ILE A 276 10.68 1.44 15.66
CA ILE A 276 10.89 0.00 15.39
C ILE A 276 12.23 -0.24 14.71
N ASN A 277 12.71 0.72 13.91
CA ASN A 277 13.92 0.63 13.09
C ASN A 277 13.92 -0.62 12.18
N GLY A 278 15.10 -1.09 11.76
CA GLY A 278 15.23 -2.29 10.94
C GLY A 278 14.51 -2.15 9.61
N ASP A 279 13.79 -3.20 9.22
CA ASP A 279 12.94 -3.19 8.02
C ASP A 279 11.88 -2.10 8.06
N PHE A 280 11.28 -1.86 9.23
CA PHE A 280 10.23 -0.86 9.39
C PHE A 280 10.73 0.56 9.14
N LYS A 281 12.03 0.85 9.21
CA LYS A 281 12.59 2.20 8.96
C LYS A 281 12.57 2.61 7.50
N ALA A 282 12.62 1.64 6.59
CA ALA A 282 12.89 1.84 5.18
C ALA A 282 11.62 2.23 4.39
N MET A 283 11.80 2.72 3.16
CA MET A 283 10.71 2.81 2.19
C MET A 283 10.20 1.41 1.79
N THR A 284 10.92 0.35 2.10
CA THR A 284 10.45 -1.04 2.00
C THR A 284 9.84 -1.53 3.33
N ALA A 285 9.29 -0.65 4.17
CA ALA A 285 8.72 -1.00 5.49
C ALA A 285 7.71 -2.15 5.47
N ALA A 286 7.04 -2.38 4.35
CA ALA A 286 6.17 -3.54 4.16
C ALA A 286 6.91 -4.91 4.19
N ASN A 287 8.24 -4.92 4.31
CA ASN A 287 9.01 -6.10 4.71
C ASN A 287 8.65 -6.59 6.11
N ASP A 288 8.24 -5.70 7.02
CA ASP A 288 7.73 -6.09 8.33
C ASP A 288 6.21 -6.29 8.28
N PRO A 289 5.69 -7.48 8.66
CA PRO A 289 4.25 -7.78 8.60
C PRO A 289 3.37 -6.81 9.39
N LEU A 290 3.93 -6.14 10.40
CA LEU A 290 3.21 -5.17 11.21
C LEU A 290 2.78 -3.93 10.42
N PHE A 291 3.40 -3.68 9.26
CA PHE A 291 3.02 -2.63 8.32
C PHE A 291 1.53 -2.66 7.99
N PHE A 292 0.95 -3.86 7.78
CA PHE A 292 -0.47 -3.99 7.42
C PHE A 292 -1.39 -3.49 8.53
N LEU A 293 -1.12 -3.89 9.78
CA LEU A 293 -1.93 -3.51 10.93
C LEU A 293 -1.73 -2.04 11.28
N HIS A 294 -0.54 -1.51 11.00
CA HIS A 294 -0.27 -0.10 11.17
C HIS A 294 -1.06 0.75 10.20
N HIS A 295 -0.92 0.52 8.90
CA HIS A 295 -1.70 1.28 7.92
C HIS A 295 -3.22 1.04 8.07
N ALA A 296 -3.67 -0.13 8.54
CA ALA A 296 -5.08 -0.37 8.82
C ALA A 296 -5.62 0.51 9.96
N ASN A 297 -4.82 0.87 10.96
CA ASN A 297 -5.25 1.81 12.01
C ASN A 297 -5.19 3.26 11.53
N LEU A 298 -4.22 3.64 10.67
CA LEU A 298 -4.22 4.96 10.03
C LEU A 298 -5.47 5.14 9.15
N ASP A 299 -5.83 4.09 8.38
CA ASP A 299 -7.05 4.05 7.60
C ASP A 299 -8.31 4.17 8.46
N ARG A 300 -8.34 3.48 9.61
CA ARG A 300 -9.40 3.62 10.62
C ARG A 300 -9.53 5.05 11.11
N LEU A 301 -8.43 5.73 11.41
CA LEU A 301 -8.48 7.13 11.86
C LEU A 301 -9.01 8.06 10.77
N TRP A 302 -8.62 7.83 9.51
CA TRP A 302 -9.19 8.57 8.38
C TRP A 302 -10.68 8.30 8.21
N TRP A 303 -11.10 7.04 8.26
CA TRP A 303 -12.52 6.67 8.25
C TRP A 303 -13.29 7.38 9.39
N ARG A 304 -12.78 7.36 10.62
CA ARG A 304 -13.40 8.09 11.76
C ARG A 304 -13.52 9.59 11.45
N TRP A 305 -12.45 10.22 10.97
CA TRP A 305 -12.45 11.64 10.62
C TRP A 305 -13.49 11.97 9.53
N GLN A 306 -13.62 11.13 8.50
CA GLN A 306 -14.65 11.24 7.46
C GLN A 306 -16.05 11.11 8.04
N ARG A 307 -16.25 10.19 8.99
CA ARG A 307 -17.56 9.90 9.61
C ARG A 307 -18.10 11.00 10.52
N GLU A 308 -17.25 11.87 11.06
CA GLU A 308 -17.69 13.02 11.88
C GLU A 308 -18.52 14.04 11.08
N ASN A 309 -18.24 14.22 9.79
CA ASN A 309 -19.05 15.08 8.90
C ASN A 309 -19.02 14.56 7.46
N PRO A 310 -19.75 13.47 7.14
CA PRO A 310 -19.61 12.76 5.86
C PRO A 310 -19.97 13.61 4.64
N SER A 311 -20.91 14.56 4.77
CA SER A 311 -21.32 15.42 3.66
C SER A 311 -20.22 16.36 3.17
N VAL A 312 -19.23 16.64 4.02
CA VAL A 312 -18.07 17.47 3.70
C VAL A 312 -16.82 16.61 3.51
N ARG A 313 -16.52 15.75 4.48
CA ARG A 313 -15.22 15.09 4.61
C ARG A 313 -15.06 13.83 3.80
N LEU A 314 -16.14 13.18 3.36
CA LEU A 314 -16.06 11.88 2.69
C LEU A 314 -15.25 11.96 1.40
N PHE A 315 -15.40 13.05 0.63
CA PHE A 315 -14.69 13.29 -0.62
C PHE A 315 -13.71 14.46 -0.54
N GLU A 316 -13.43 14.96 0.66
CA GLU A 316 -12.44 16.01 0.83
C GLU A 316 -11.04 15.47 0.52
N TYR A 317 -10.40 16.06 -0.48
CA TYR A 317 -9.10 15.64 -0.99
C TYR A 317 -8.34 16.87 -1.48
N SER A 318 -7.23 17.19 -0.83
CA SER A 318 -6.47 18.41 -1.06
C SER A 318 -4.98 18.21 -0.76
N GLY A 319 -4.16 19.17 -1.19
CA GLY A 319 -2.70 19.11 -1.09
C GLY A 319 -2.05 18.85 -2.44
N ARG A 320 -0.82 18.32 -2.41
CA ARG A 320 -0.08 17.95 -3.64
C ARG A 320 -0.48 16.54 -4.05
N HIS A 321 -0.83 16.31 -5.31
CA HIS A 321 -1.24 14.99 -5.80
C HIS A 321 -0.26 13.86 -5.41
N MET A 322 1.03 14.05 -5.73
CA MET A 322 2.17 13.18 -5.41
C MET A 322 3.33 14.03 -4.91
N TYR A 323 4.33 13.41 -4.28
CA TYR A 323 5.49 14.09 -3.68
C TYR A 323 6.20 15.08 -4.63
N ASN A 324 6.32 14.74 -5.91
CA ASN A 324 6.97 15.57 -6.93
C ASN A 324 5.99 16.41 -7.76
N SER A 325 4.68 16.32 -7.49
CA SER A 325 3.67 17.06 -8.26
C SER A 325 3.72 18.55 -7.93
N THR A 326 3.51 19.38 -8.96
CA THR A 326 3.38 20.84 -8.85
C THR A 326 1.93 21.31 -8.83
N GLY A 327 0.98 20.41 -9.14
CA GLY A 327 -0.46 20.72 -9.21
C GLY A 327 -1.21 20.37 -7.92
N PRO A 328 -2.38 21.00 -7.69
CA PRO A 328 -3.28 20.62 -6.62
C PRO A 328 -3.86 19.22 -6.88
N ALA A 329 -4.16 18.51 -5.81
CA ALA A 329 -4.78 17.20 -5.89
C ALA A 329 -6.25 17.30 -6.33
N SER A 330 -6.73 16.30 -7.08
CA SER A 330 -8.11 16.12 -7.50
C SER A 330 -8.56 14.68 -7.25
N ASP A 331 -9.83 14.45 -6.94
CA ASP A 331 -10.40 13.11 -6.80
C ASP A 331 -10.38 12.30 -8.12
N GLY A 332 -10.15 12.97 -9.26
CA GLY A 332 -9.89 12.35 -10.55
C GLY A 332 -8.45 11.86 -10.76
N ASP A 333 -7.53 12.21 -9.87
CA ASP A 333 -6.15 11.78 -9.90
C ASP A 333 -6.03 10.25 -9.87
N VAL A 334 -5.10 9.69 -10.63
CA VAL A 334 -4.93 8.23 -10.74
C VAL A 334 -3.95 7.73 -9.68
N LEU A 335 -4.40 6.77 -8.88
CA LEU A 335 -3.55 5.99 -8.00
C LEU A 335 -2.89 4.88 -8.81
N MET A 336 -1.56 4.93 -8.91
CA MET A 336 -0.77 3.96 -9.64
C MET A 336 -0.32 2.80 -8.76
N TYR A 337 -0.31 1.58 -9.32
CA TYR A 337 0.16 0.37 -8.66
C TYR A 337 1.15 -0.44 -9.51
N GLY A 338 1.57 0.09 -10.66
CA GLY A 338 2.60 -0.54 -11.51
C GLY A 338 2.22 -1.94 -11.99
N GLY A 339 0.93 -2.20 -12.15
CA GLY A 339 0.38 -3.49 -12.51
C GLY A 339 0.34 -4.52 -11.37
N PHE A 340 0.62 -4.15 -10.12
CA PHE A 340 0.37 -5.03 -8.96
C PHE A 340 -1.15 -5.23 -8.76
N THR A 341 -1.92 -4.17 -8.99
CA THR A 341 -3.37 -4.18 -9.17
C THR A 341 -3.73 -3.14 -10.24
N ASN A 342 -5.02 -2.98 -10.56
CA ASN A 342 -5.49 -1.96 -11.48
C ASN A 342 -5.26 -0.55 -10.92
N ASP A 343 -4.74 0.34 -11.77
CA ASP A 343 -4.73 1.78 -11.50
C ASP A 343 -6.16 2.31 -11.49
N LEU A 344 -6.48 3.22 -10.56
CA LEU A 344 -7.84 3.70 -10.37
C LEU A 344 -7.86 5.14 -9.85
N PRO A 345 -8.91 5.93 -10.17
CA PRO A 345 -8.99 7.31 -9.69
C PRO A 345 -9.28 7.35 -8.19
N VAL A 346 -8.72 8.34 -7.49
CA VAL A 346 -8.86 8.55 -6.04
C VAL A 346 -10.31 8.42 -5.58
N ARG A 347 -11.27 8.98 -6.32
CA ARG A 347 -12.71 8.96 -6.00
C ARG A 347 -13.27 7.56 -5.70
N GLU A 348 -12.70 6.51 -6.28
CA GLU A 348 -13.20 5.12 -6.10
C GLU A 348 -12.87 4.56 -4.72
N VAL A 349 -11.86 5.10 -4.04
CA VAL A 349 -11.38 4.59 -2.74
C VAL A 349 -11.60 5.58 -1.59
N MET A 350 -12.30 6.69 -1.84
CA MET A 350 -12.64 7.66 -0.79
C MET A 350 -13.62 7.11 0.25
N SER A 351 -14.46 6.13 -0.11
CA SER A 351 -15.39 5.46 0.79
C SER A 351 -15.00 4.00 1.00
N THR A 352 -15.01 3.52 2.24
CA THR A 352 -14.79 2.10 2.60
C THR A 352 -15.97 1.20 2.24
N GLU A 353 -17.15 1.80 2.00
CA GLU A 353 -18.41 1.12 1.66
C GLU A 353 -18.88 1.54 0.24
N GLY A 354 -17.91 1.85 -0.63
CA GLY A 354 -18.14 2.29 -1.99
C GLY A 354 -18.29 1.15 -3.00
N ARG A 355 -18.00 1.46 -4.27
CA ARG A 355 -18.02 0.49 -5.38
C ARG A 355 -16.78 -0.40 -5.39
N GLN A 356 -15.61 0.20 -5.12
CA GLN A 356 -14.32 -0.49 -5.13
C GLN A 356 -14.01 -1.20 -3.80
N LEU A 357 -14.50 -0.64 -2.69
CA LEU A 357 -14.21 -1.11 -1.35
C LEU A 357 -15.50 -1.52 -0.63
N CYS A 358 -15.42 -2.57 0.18
CA CYS A 358 -16.53 -2.98 1.03
C CYS A 358 -16.01 -3.53 2.36
N TYR A 359 -15.88 -2.65 3.35
CA TYR A 359 -15.57 -2.96 4.75
C TYR A 359 -15.90 -1.76 5.67
N THR A 360 -15.93 -2.01 6.98
CA THR A 360 -16.12 -0.99 8.02
C THR A 360 -15.24 -1.30 9.23
N TYR A 361 -15.27 -0.46 10.28
CA TYR A 361 -14.40 -0.57 11.46
C TYR A 361 -15.17 -0.76 12.78
#